data_AF-A0A960XR63-F1
#
_entry.id   AF-A0A960XR63-F1
#
_cell.length_a   1.000
_cell.length_b   1.000
_cell.length_c   1.000
_cell.angle_alpha   90.00
_cell.angle_beta   90.00
_cell.angle_gamma   90.00
#
_symmetry.space_group_name_H-M   'P 1'
#
loop_
_entity.id
_entity.type
_entity.pdbx_description
1 polymer ?
#
loop_
_entity_poly.entity_id
_entity_poly.type
_entity_poly.pdbx_seq_one_letter_code
_entity_poly.pdbx_strand_id
1 'polypeptide(L)'
;METEKKALHTLTDLGIHSYSTGCPNSDVDTYVNHCAAIANLVHPESRLEFPDLGRTQPIGLNTLTCGPASIAGLDAHVISPVRLIHNRYLRNNAARKATKIENRREGRHASRGPTGKLTDATGAIYNLVPANPFEQIPDTSWSDELNESQIEAEALHRPAVFFDGTAPRRLSQQLASCHLGKALVSLRIESASFAACNGVFRGIRDGVALKGGLPYQASGHVVAASSLALLAELSLANPFDDGIVGGCLWLTGGPLCSESWPARPDNIRNNLPIIASDSLLECVQLRFQGKPVVVKVGTEGFEACASFAEYLHSLEPAMPGISRCARNLLPTLLFGISVLSGCHREKAEPLSKLLLHVHDWLARALARRMADQYQKIHEGDRLERIRQIGRSIQDKLGERPHTVRELTRRFNRLLTQECVEVLQYLEASGAVVQQAGAWMLTTPHASDSNVNLETHR
;
A
#
# COMPACT_ATOMS: atom_id res chain seq x y z
N MET A 1 8.43 10.46 22.25
CA MET A 1 9.75 11.12 22.26
C MET A 1 10.89 10.12 22.42
N GLU A 2 11.26 9.61 23.62
CA GLU A 2 12.44 8.72 23.72
C GLU A 2 12.32 7.44 22.87
N THR A 3 11.12 6.87 22.78
CA THR A 3 10.80 5.70 21.96
C THR A 3 10.88 5.98 20.45
N GLU A 4 10.44 7.17 20.03
CA GLU A 4 10.38 7.58 18.61
C GLU A 4 11.80 7.81 18.09
N LYS A 5 12.62 8.53 18.88
CA LYS A 5 14.03 8.74 18.57
C LYS A 5 14.78 7.42 18.40
N LYS A 6 14.58 6.47 19.32
CA LYS A 6 15.20 5.13 19.24
C LYS A 6 14.74 4.36 18.00
N ALA A 7 13.46 4.45 17.65
CA ALA A 7 12.92 3.82 16.45
C ALA A 7 13.54 4.42 15.17
N LEU A 8 13.61 5.75 15.06
CA LEU A 8 14.24 6.43 13.92
C LEU A 8 15.73 6.07 13.77
N HIS A 9 16.48 6.00 14.87
CA HIS A 9 17.86 5.53 14.85
C HIS A 9 17.95 4.09 14.35
N THR A 10 17.08 3.20 14.82
CA THR A 10 17.11 1.80 14.39
C THR A 10 16.73 1.65 12.92
N LEU A 11 15.74 2.41 12.42
CA LEU A 11 15.41 2.46 10.99
C LEU A 11 16.56 3.01 10.15
N THR A 12 17.32 3.97 10.70
CA THR A 12 18.54 4.51 10.08
C THR A 12 19.64 3.46 10.02
N ASP A 13 19.85 2.72 11.11
CA ASP A 13 20.84 1.65 11.21
C ASP A 13 20.52 0.46 10.29
N LEU A 14 19.21 0.19 10.07
CA LEU A 14 18.74 -0.75 9.06
C LEU A 14 19.00 -0.27 7.62
N GLY A 15 19.43 0.98 7.44
CA GLY A 15 19.74 1.56 6.15
C GLY A 15 18.49 1.96 5.37
N ILE A 16 17.34 2.23 6.01
CA ILE A 16 16.13 2.62 5.27
C ILE A 16 16.38 3.90 4.47
N HIS A 17 17.18 4.85 4.94
CA HIS A 17 17.61 6.05 4.18
C HIS A 17 18.48 5.82 2.94
N SER A 18 18.66 4.57 2.52
CA SER A 18 19.50 4.22 1.38
C SER A 18 18.72 3.97 0.09
N TYR A 19 17.38 4.01 0.10
CA TYR A 19 16.59 3.81 -1.10
C TYR A 19 16.71 4.99 -2.09
N SER A 20 16.61 6.25 -1.64
CA SER A 20 16.72 7.43 -2.50
C SER A 20 17.86 8.37 -2.10
N THR A 21 18.22 9.28 -3.00
CA THR A 21 19.35 10.21 -2.85
C THR A 21 19.04 11.46 -1.99
N GLY A 22 17.96 11.50 -1.20
CA GLY A 22 17.76 12.71 -0.38
C GLY A 22 16.48 12.90 0.43
N CYS A 23 15.51 11.98 0.44
CA CYS A 23 14.33 12.14 1.29
C CYS A 23 14.01 10.88 2.12
N PRO A 24 14.37 10.90 3.41
CA PRO A 24 14.07 9.83 4.37
C PRO A 24 12.62 9.32 4.38
N ASN A 25 11.65 10.21 4.19
CA ASN A 25 10.23 9.85 4.23
C ASN A 25 9.79 9.08 2.98
N SER A 26 10.33 9.41 1.79
CA SER A 26 10.08 8.62 0.59
C SER A 26 10.80 7.28 0.62
N ASP A 27 11.92 7.20 1.34
CA ASP A 27 12.63 5.93 1.52
C ASP A 27 11.84 4.96 2.38
N VAL A 28 11.18 5.47 3.42
CA VAL A 28 10.22 4.67 4.20
C VAL A 28 9.08 4.18 3.32
N ASP A 29 8.51 5.03 2.47
CA ASP A 29 7.46 4.60 1.54
C ASP A 29 7.96 3.49 0.61
N THR A 30 9.20 3.62 0.13
CA THR A 30 9.84 2.59 -0.71
C THR A 30 10.08 1.30 0.06
N TYR A 31 10.52 1.38 1.31
CA TYR A 31 10.68 0.24 2.20
C TYR A 31 9.35 -0.49 2.45
N VAL A 32 8.28 0.25 2.77
CA VAL A 32 6.94 -0.31 2.97
C VAL A 32 6.42 -0.99 1.70
N ASN A 33 6.64 -0.37 0.53
CA ASN A 33 6.30 -0.97 -0.76
C ASN A 33 7.10 -2.25 -1.05
N HIS A 34 8.37 -2.35 -0.62
CA HIS A 34 9.12 -3.61 -0.71
C HIS A 34 8.53 -4.69 0.18
N CYS A 35 8.27 -4.38 1.46
CA CYS A 35 7.67 -5.35 2.37
C CYS A 35 6.31 -5.84 1.83
N ALA A 36 5.50 -4.93 1.29
CA ALA A 36 4.25 -5.28 0.62
C ALA A 36 4.48 -6.14 -0.63
N ALA A 37 5.43 -5.79 -1.50
CA ALA A 37 5.74 -6.58 -2.69
C ALA A 37 6.25 -7.98 -2.34
N ILE A 38 7.14 -8.11 -1.34
CA ILE A 38 7.61 -9.39 -0.80
C ILE A 38 6.44 -10.24 -0.32
N ALA A 39 5.58 -9.69 0.53
CA ALA A 39 4.42 -10.40 1.07
C ALA A 39 3.38 -10.76 -0.01
N ASN A 40 3.26 -9.96 -1.07
CA ASN A 40 2.30 -10.17 -2.16
C ASN A 40 2.85 -11.12 -3.25
N LEU A 41 4.18 -11.22 -3.41
CA LEU A 41 4.84 -12.05 -4.42
C LEU A 41 5.16 -13.46 -3.95
N VAL A 42 5.29 -13.67 -2.64
CA VAL A 42 5.49 -15.01 -2.09
C VAL A 42 4.25 -15.90 -2.30
N HIS A 43 4.34 -17.17 -1.92
CA HIS A 43 3.24 -18.11 -2.01
C HIS A 43 1.98 -17.63 -1.24
N PRO A 44 0.75 -17.78 -1.76
CA PRO A 44 -0.48 -17.27 -1.15
C PRO A 44 -0.79 -17.73 0.28
N GLU A 45 -0.30 -18.91 0.67
CA GLU A 45 -0.50 -19.46 2.02
C GLU A 45 0.58 -19.03 3.03
N SER A 46 1.50 -18.16 2.59
CA SER A 46 2.52 -17.58 3.48
C SER A 46 1.87 -16.69 4.53
N ARG A 47 2.43 -16.69 5.74
CA ARG A 47 1.79 -16.10 6.91
C ARG A 47 2.78 -15.87 8.04
N LEU A 48 2.36 -15.06 9.01
CA LEU A 48 2.96 -15.08 10.34
C LEU A 48 2.35 -16.23 11.15
N GLU A 49 3.19 -16.93 11.91
CA GLU A 49 2.80 -17.94 12.87
C GLU A 49 3.25 -17.52 14.27
N PHE A 50 2.37 -17.72 15.25
CA PHE A 50 2.63 -17.50 16.67
C PHE A 50 2.60 -18.86 17.36
N PRO A 51 3.74 -19.58 17.43
CA PRO A 51 3.78 -20.99 17.79
C PRO A 51 3.18 -21.27 19.17
N ASP A 52 3.49 -20.42 20.14
CA ASP A 52 3.03 -20.55 21.54
C ASP A 52 1.51 -20.43 21.69
N LEU A 53 0.83 -19.82 20.71
CA LEU A 53 -0.62 -19.60 20.71
C LEU A 53 -1.36 -20.49 19.70
N GLY A 54 -0.64 -21.21 18.82
CA GLY A 54 -1.23 -21.95 17.70
C GLY A 54 -2.02 -21.06 16.74
N ARG A 55 -1.68 -19.76 16.64
CA ARG A 55 -2.38 -18.77 15.82
C ARG A 55 -1.56 -18.37 14.61
N THR A 56 -2.25 -17.91 13.57
CA THR A 56 -1.62 -17.37 12.37
C THR A 56 -2.27 -16.04 11.98
N GLN A 57 -1.52 -15.20 11.27
CA GLN A 57 -2.01 -13.93 10.74
C GLN A 57 -1.72 -13.85 9.24
N PRO A 58 -2.71 -13.48 8.41
CA PRO A 58 -2.49 -13.25 6.99
C PRO A 58 -1.57 -12.03 6.79
N ILE A 59 -0.84 -12.07 5.68
CA ILE A 59 0.04 -11.01 5.20
C ILE A 59 -0.49 -10.46 3.89
N GLY A 60 0.13 -9.38 3.41
CA GLY A 60 -0.19 -8.78 2.13
C GLY A 60 -1.11 -7.57 2.29
N LEU A 61 -0.84 -6.58 1.44
CA LEU A 61 -1.40 -5.23 1.55
C LEU A 61 -1.50 -4.58 0.18
N ASN A 62 -2.56 -3.80 -0.03
CA ASN A 62 -2.65 -2.88 -1.17
C ASN A 62 -2.06 -1.53 -0.77
N THR A 63 -1.19 -0.96 -1.62
CA THR A 63 -0.56 0.34 -1.36
C THR A 63 -0.93 1.34 -2.44
N LEU A 64 -1.05 2.61 -2.05
CA LEU A 64 -1.19 3.75 -2.93
C LEU A 64 -0.08 4.74 -2.60
N THR A 65 0.89 4.83 -3.49
CA THR A 65 2.05 5.71 -3.35
C THR A 65 1.79 7.03 -4.05
N CYS A 66 1.97 8.11 -3.29
CA CYS A 66 1.72 9.47 -3.73
C CYS A 66 2.97 10.33 -3.55
N GLY A 67 3.20 11.21 -4.52
CA GLY A 67 4.32 12.15 -4.51
C GLY A 67 5.50 11.68 -5.38
N PRO A 68 6.21 12.61 -6.04
CA PRO A 68 7.18 12.27 -7.07
C PRO A 68 8.36 11.44 -6.56
N ALA A 69 8.89 11.76 -5.37
CA ALA A 69 10.02 11.03 -4.78
C ALA A 69 9.64 9.59 -4.39
N SER A 70 8.51 9.40 -3.70
CA SER A 70 8.02 8.07 -3.31
C SER A 70 7.64 7.22 -4.54
N ILE A 71 7.06 7.82 -5.58
CA ILE A 71 6.75 7.12 -6.85
C ILE A 71 8.04 6.71 -7.57
N ALA A 72 9.03 7.61 -7.63
CA ALA A 72 10.33 7.27 -8.24
C ALA A 72 11.01 6.12 -7.49
N GLY A 73 10.97 6.12 -6.16
CA GLY A 73 11.49 5.02 -5.34
C GLY A 73 10.74 3.70 -5.56
N LEU A 74 9.40 3.75 -5.60
CA LEU A 74 8.55 2.61 -5.95
C LEU A 74 8.90 2.04 -7.33
N ASP A 75 9.00 2.89 -8.35
CA ASP A 75 9.28 2.47 -9.72
C ASP A 75 10.69 1.87 -9.85
N ALA A 76 11.69 2.52 -9.26
CA ALA A 76 13.09 2.14 -9.39
C ALA A 76 13.43 0.85 -8.62
N HIS A 77 12.87 0.69 -7.41
CA HIS A 77 13.30 -0.39 -6.52
C HIS A 77 12.27 -1.51 -6.35
N VAL A 78 10.99 -1.28 -6.65
CA VAL A 78 9.96 -2.33 -6.50
C VAL A 78 9.44 -2.77 -7.87
N ILE A 79 8.84 -1.86 -8.64
CA ILE A 79 8.15 -2.23 -9.88
C ILE A 79 9.13 -2.71 -10.95
N SER A 80 10.22 -1.97 -11.19
CA SER A 80 11.20 -2.34 -12.22
C SER A 80 11.91 -3.65 -11.91
N PRO A 81 12.41 -3.91 -10.69
CA PRO A 81 13.04 -5.18 -10.34
C PRO A 81 12.07 -6.37 -10.44
N VAL A 82 10.85 -6.24 -9.90
CA VAL A 82 9.82 -7.30 -9.99
C VAL A 82 9.49 -7.61 -11.45
N ARG A 83 9.32 -6.57 -12.28
CA ARG A 83 9.05 -6.71 -13.71
C ARG A 83 10.22 -7.40 -14.44
N LEU A 84 11.45 -7.06 -14.10
CA LEU A 84 12.66 -7.67 -14.68
C LEU A 84 12.73 -9.16 -14.33
N ILE A 85 12.59 -9.50 -13.05
CA ILE A 85 12.59 -10.89 -12.54
C ILE A 85 11.50 -11.70 -13.25
N HIS A 86 10.28 -11.17 -13.29
CA HIS A 86 9.14 -11.82 -13.91
C HIS A 86 9.33 -12.04 -15.42
N ASN A 87 9.76 -11.01 -16.16
CA ASN A 87 9.97 -11.12 -17.61
C ASN A 87 11.08 -12.11 -17.95
N ARG A 88 12.16 -12.16 -17.16
CA ARG A 88 13.23 -13.15 -17.31
C ARG A 88 12.69 -14.57 -17.11
N TYR A 89 11.88 -14.79 -16.06
CA TYR A 89 11.25 -16.08 -15.82
C TYR A 89 10.35 -16.53 -17.00
N LEU A 90 9.53 -15.62 -17.52
CA LEU A 90 8.66 -15.90 -18.68
C LEU A 90 9.47 -16.30 -19.93
N ARG A 91 10.58 -15.61 -20.21
CA ARG A 91 11.48 -15.93 -21.34
C ARG A 91 12.09 -17.32 -21.17
N ASN A 92 12.62 -17.62 -19.99
CA ASN A 92 13.24 -18.93 -19.72
C ASN A 92 12.23 -20.07 -19.83
N ASN A 93 11.00 -19.88 -19.34
CA ASN A 93 9.93 -20.86 -19.47
C ASN A 93 9.54 -21.07 -20.95
N ALA A 94 9.43 -20.00 -21.74
CA ALA A 94 9.12 -20.10 -23.16
C ALA A 94 10.22 -20.87 -23.93
N ALA A 95 11.49 -20.57 -23.67
CA ALA A 95 12.63 -21.30 -24.24
C ALA A 95 12.57 -22.80 -23.89
N ARG A 96 12.34 -23.15 -22.62
CA ARG A 96 12.19 -24.55 -22.17
C ARG A 96 11.04 -25.28 -22.88
N LYS A 97 9.90 -24.61 -23.07
CA LYS A 97 8.77 -25.20 -23.82
C LYS A 97 9.14 -25.44 -25.27
N ALA A 98 9.85 -24.49 -25.91
CA ALA A 98 10.34 -24.65 -27.28
C ALA A 98 11.29 -25.85 -27.39
N THR A 99 12.30 -25.95 -26.53
CA THR A 99 13.24 -27.09 -26.51
C THR A 99 12.54 -28.43 -26.25
N LYS A 100 11.54 -28.47 -25.36
CA LYS A 100 10.77 -29.71 -25.12
C LYS A 100 9.91 -30.11 -26.31
N ILE A 101 9.37 -29.13 -27.06
CA ILE A 101 8.64 -29.37 -28.30
C ILE A 101 9.59 -29.85 -29.40
N GLU A 102 10.77 -29.23 -29.50
CA GLU A 102 11.83 -29.60 -30.46
C GLU A 102 12.36 -31.02 -30.17
N ASN A 103 12.73 -31.33 -28.93
CA ASN A 103 13.14 -32.68 -28.52
C ASN A 103 12.04 -33.73 -28.74
N ARG A 104 10.75 -33.36 -28.63
CA ARG A 104 9.62 -34.26 -28.97
C ARG A 104 9.43 -34.44 -30.48
N ARG A 105 9.78 -33.43 -31.28
CA ARG A 105 9.77 -33.50 -32.76
C ARG A 105 10.96 -34.33 -33.26
N GLU A 106 12.15 -34.10 -32.70
CA GLU A 106 13.36 -34.88 -33.00
C GLU A 106 13.28 -36.32 -32.47
N GLY A 107 12.63 -36.55 -31.33
CA GLY A 107 12.30 -37.89 -30.84
C GLY A 107 11.30 -38.68 -31.71
N ARG A 108 10.71 -38.05 -32.74
CA ARG A 108 9.95 -38.73 -33.81
C ARG A 108 10.68 -38.79 -35.15
N HIS A 109 11.81 -38.10 -35.30
CA HIS A 109 12.66 -38.17 -36.47
C HIS A 109 14.13 -38.13 -36.04
N ALA A 110 14.66 -39.29 -35.66
CA ALA A 110 16.10 -39.50 -35.66
C ALA A 110 16.59 -39.53 -37.12
N SER A 111 16.86 -38.36 -37.69
CA SER A 111 17.72 -38.19 -38.86
C SER A 111 18.42 -36.84 -38.82
N ARG A 112 19.75 -36.93 -38.76
CA ARG A 112 20.80 -35.89 -38.71
C ARG A 112 20.55 -34.61 -39.55
N GLY A 113 20.66 -33.45 -38.89
CA GLY A 113 21.25 -32.16 -39.34
C GLY A 113 20.64 -31.45 -40.58
N PRO A 114 20.98 -30.16 -40.87
CA PRO A 114 22.03 -29.32 -40.29
C PRO A 114 21.55 -27.98 -39.68
N THR A 115 22.47 -27.34 -38.98
CA THR A 115 22.51 -25.94 -38.55
C THR A 115 21.76 -24.97 -39.47
N GLY A 116 20.64 -24.41 -38.99
CA GLY A 116 19.93 -23.31 -39.62
C GLY A 116 19.72 -22.18 -38.64
N LYS A 117 20.16 -20.96 -39.00
CA LYS A 117 19.86 -19.72 -38.28
C LYS A 117 18.34 -19.60 -38.10
N LEU A 118 17.89 -19.56 -36.85
CA LEU A 118 16.51 -19.20 -36.51
C LEU A 118 16.28 -17.76 -36.98
N THR A 119 15.48 -17.64 -38.03
CA THR A 119 14.94 -16.39 -38.55
C THR A 119 13.70 -16.03 -37.74
N ASP A 120 13.61 -14.74 -37.42
CA ASP A 120 12.50 -14.10 -36.74
C ASP A 120 11.15 -14.41 -37.39
N ALA A 121 10.29 -15.15 -36.70
CA ALA A 121 8.84 -15.21 -36.96
C ALA A 121 8.08 -15.89 -35.81
N THR A 122 7.91 -15.21 -34.68
CA THR A 122 6.72 -15.31 -33.81
C THR A 122 6.62 -14.03 -32.95
N GLY A 123 6.66 -12.89 -33.63
CA GLY A 123 6.30 -11.60 -33.06
C GLY A 123 4.79 -11.45 -33.00
N ALA A 124 4.21 -11.63 -31.82
CA ALA A 124 3.05 -10.88 -31.32
C ALA A 124 2.75 -11.36 -29.89
N ILE A 125 3.21 -10.59 -28.89
CA ILE A 125 2.60 -10.35 -27.55
C ILE A 125 3.64 -9.80 -26.55
N TYR A 126 4.94 -9.87 -26.83
CA TYR A 126 5.95 -9.32 -25.92
C TYR A 126 6.70 -8.18 -26.61
N ASN A 127 6.26 -6.94 -26.39
CA ASN A 127 7.10 -5.74 -26.48
C ASN A 127 6.31 -4.51 -26.01
N LEU A 128 6.68 -3.97 -24.84
CA LEU A 128 6.69 -2.54 -24.52
C LEU A 128 7.59 -2.36 -23.28
N VAL A 129 8.90 -2.23 -23.50
CA VAL A 129 9.84 -1.62 -22.55
C VAL A 129 10.85 -0.80 -23.36
N PRO A 130 10.96 0.53 -23.17
CA PRO A 130 12.14 1.27 -23.60
C PRO A 130 13.33 0.88 -22.69
N ALA A 131 14.51 0.77 -23.29
CA ALA A 131 15.76 0.39 -22.63
C ALA A 131 16.00 1.17 -21.33
N ASN A 132 16.32 0.45 -20.25
CA ASN A 132 16.71 1.00 -18.95
C ASN A 132 18.18 0.60 -18.69
N PRO A 133 19.02 1.42 -18.01
CA PRO A 133 20.49 1.28 -17.95
C PRO A 133 21.05 0.08 -17.17
N PHE A 134 20.23 -0.91 -16.79
CA PHE A 134 20.65 -2.05 -15.96
C PHE A 134 21.19 -3.24 -16.79
N GLU A 135 21.64 -3.01 -18.02
CA GLU A 135 22.20 -4.02 -18.94
C GLU A 135 23.55 -4.63 -18.51
N GLN A 136 23.97 -4.49 -17.26
CA GLN A 136 25.29 -4.98 -16.80
C GLN A 136 25.26 -6.20 -15.88
N ILE A 137 24.12 -6.88 -15.71
CA ILE A 137 24.09 -8.20 -15.06
C ILE A 137 24.03 -9.27 -16.15
N PRO A 138 25.07 -10.11 -16.33
CA PRO A 138 25.08 -11.16 -17.35
C PRO A 138 23.86 -12.09 -17.18
N ASP A 139 23.15 -12.36 -18.28
CA ASP A 139 21.96 -13.24 -18.31
C ASP A 139 22.25 -14.69 -17.84
N THR A 140 23.52 -15.08 -17.68
CA THR A 140 23.96 -16.45 -17.39
C THR A 140 23.98 -16.85 -15.92
N SER A 141 23.95 -15.92 -14.94
CA SER A 141 24.02 -16.34 -13.52
C SER A 141 22.68 -16.80 -12.93
N TRP A 142 21.56 -16.47 -13.58
CA TRP A 142 20.21 -16.72 -13.04
C TRP A 142 19.56 -18.01 -13.50
N SER A 143 19.98 -18.57 -14.65
CA SER A 143 19.55 -19.91 -15.08
C SER A 143 19.95 -20.98 -14.08
N ASP A 144 21.08 -20.78 -13.41
CA ASP A 144 21.64 -21.71 -12.42
C ASP A 144 20.97 -21.58 -11.04
N GLU A 145 20.41 -20.40 -10.70
CA GLU A 145 19.76 -20.11 -9.41
C GLU A 145 18.29 -20.55 -9.35
N LEU A 146 17.57 -20.55 -10.48
CA LEU A 146 16.24 -21.15 -10.60
C LEU A 146 16.37 -22.67 -10.73
N ASN A 147 16.75 -23.32 -9.63
CA ASN A 147 17.00 -24.76 -9.50
C ASN A 147 15.94 -25.59 -10.25
N GLU A 148 16.29 -26.06 -11.45
CA GLU A 148 15.32 -26.45 -12.49
C GLU A 148 14.48 -27.67 -12.12
N SER A 149 14.97 -28.49 -11.18
CA SER A 149 14.36 -29.73 -10.71
C SER A 149 13.21 -29.53 -9.71
N GLN A 150 13.02 -28.31 -9.19
CA GLN A 150 12.08 -28.04 -8.09
C GLN A 150 10.89 -27.15 -8.47
N ILE A 151 10.79 -26.69 -9.73
CA ILE A 151 9.65 -25.86 -10.18
C ILE A 151 8.42 -26.74 -10.38
N GLU A 152 7.28 -26.32 -9.83
CA GLU A 152 6.03 -27.06 -9.97
C GLU A 152 5.52 -27.09 -11.41
N ALA A 153 4.85 -28.19 -11.77
CA ALA A 153 4.23 -28.33 -13.09
C ALA A 153 3.21 -27.22 -13.37
N GLU A 154 2.47 -26.76 -12.35
CA GLU A 154 1.53 -25.64 -12.51
C GLU A 154 2.26 -24.34 -12.87
N ALA A 155 3.42 -24.06 -12.26
CA ALA A 155 4.21 -22.86 -12.57
C ALA A 155 4.69 -22.85 -14.04
N LEU A 156 4.93 -24.04 -14.63
CA LEU A 156 5.24 -24.13 -16.06
C LEU A 156 4.05 -23.73 -16.94
N HIS A 157 2.82 -24.05 -16.54
CA HIS A 157 1.61 -23.74 -17.31
C HIS A 157 1.09 -22.32 -17.05
N ARG A 158 1.20 -21.84 -15.82
CA ARG A 158 0.77 -20.52 -15.36
C ARG A 158 1.95 -19.82 -14.70
N PRO A 159 2.84 -19.21 -15.50
CA PRO A 159 4.08 -18.67 -14.98
C PRO A 159 3.96 -17.23 -14.46
N ALA A 160 2.79 -16.61 -14.59
CA ALA A 160 2.68 -15.18 -14.34
C ALA A 160 2.24 -14.88 -12.91
N VAL A 161 2.93 -13.95 -12.24
CA VAL A 161 2.62 -13.52 -10.86
C VAL A 161 2.47 -12.02 -10.74
N PHE A 162 3.02 -11.28 -11.71
CA PHE A 162 3.03 -9.83 -11.74
C PHE A 162 2.40 -9.30 -13.04
N PHE A 163 1.54 -8.30 -12.93
CA PHE A 163 0.81 -7.75 -14.07
C PHE A 163 0.76 -6.22 -14.05
N ASP A 164 0.71 -5.64 -15.24
CA ASP A 164 0.48 -4.21 -15.44
C ASP A 164 -1.01 -3.97 -15.67
N GLY A 165 -1.66 -3.27 -14.73
CA GLY A 165 -3.09 -3.00 -14.78
C GLY A 165 -3.47 -1.69 -15.48
N THR A 166 -2.53 -1.00 -16.12
CA THR A 166 -2.81 0.22 -16.90
C THR A 166 -3.75 -0.02 -18.09
N ALA A 167 -3.87 -1.28 -18.56
CA ALA A 167 -4.78 -1.69 -19.63
C ALA A 167 -5.80 -2.76 -19.14
N PRO A 168 -6.94 -2.36 -18.54
CA PRO A 168 -7.92 -3.29 -17.93
C PRO A 168 -8.39 -4.43 -18.83
N ARG A 169 -8.61 -4.13 -20.13
CA ARG A 169 -9.04 -5.14 -21.12
C ARG A 169 -7.99 -6.25 -21.27
N ARG A 170 -6.71 -5.89 -21.31
CA ARG A 170 -5.60 -6.85 -21.42
C ARG A 170 -5.39 -7.60 -20.11
N LEU A 171 -5.55 -6.93 -18.97
CA LEU A 171 -5.39 -7.54 -17.66
C LEU A 171 -6.32 -8.75 -17.48
N SER A 172 -7.60 -8.64 -17.86
CA SER A 172 -8.54 -9.76 -17.74
C SER A 172 -8.09 -11.03 -18.48
N GLN A 173 -7.45 -10.87 -19.64
CA GLN A 173 -6.87 -11.99 -20.41
C GLN A 173 -5.58 -12.50 -19.78
N GLN A 174 -4.73 -11.59 -19.30
CA GLN A 174 -3.45 -11.94 -18.68
C GLN A 174 -3.63 -12.72 -17.38
N LEU A 175 -4.66 -12.41 -16.58
CA LEU A 175 -4.96 -13.09 -15.32
C LEU A 175 -5.27 -14.59 -15.50
N ALA A 176 -5.64 -15.05 -16.70
CA ALA A 176 -5.79 -16.48 -16.98
C ALA A 176 -4.47 -17.26 -16.84
N SER A 177 -3.33 -16.58 -16.95
CA SER A 177 -1.99 -17.15 -16.75
C SER A 177 -1.46 -17.00 -15.32
N CYS A 178 -2.28 -16.49 -14.40
CA CYS A 178 -1.88 -16.22 -13.03
C CYS A 178 -1.58 -17.51 -12.27
N HIS A 179 -0.35 -17.65 -11.81
CA HIS A 179 0.08 -18.76 -10.96
C HIS A 179 -0.65 -18.70 -9.61
N LEU A 180 -1.24 -19.82 -9.17
CA LEU A 180 -1.95 -19.94 -7.90
C LEU A 180 -3.08 -18.90 -7.69
N GLY A 181 -3.61 -18.32 -8.78
CA GLY A 181 -4.75 -17.40 -8.74
C GLY A 181 -4.55 -16.11 -7.93
N LYS A 182 -3.31 -15.71 -7.62
CA LYS A 182 -2.99 -14.52 -6.80
C LYS A 182 -2.08 -13.51 -7.49
N ALA A 183 -2.60 -12.47 -8.12
CA ALA A 183 -1.78 -11.48 -8.83
C ALA A 183 -1.18 -10.41 -7.89
N LEU A 184 0.04 -9.96 -8.19
CA LEU A 184 0.48 -8.61 -7.84
C LEU A 184 0.26 -7.70 -9.06
N VAL A 185 -0.58 -6.68 -8.95
CA VAL A 185 -0.90 -5.77 -10.04
C VAL A 185 -0.33 -4.38 -9.76
N SER A 186 0.42 -3.83 -10.71
CA SER A 186 0.85 -2.44 -10.68
C SER A 186 -0.16 -1.55 -11.40
N LEU A 187 -0.55 -0.44 -10.77
CA LEU A 187 -1.42 0.58 -11.37
C LEU A 187 -0.76 1.95 -11.34
N ARG A 188 -0.84 2.67 -12.46
CA ARG A 188 -0.57 4.10 -12.52
C ARG A 188 -1.88 4.83 -12.75
N ILE A 189 -2.27 5.64 -11.77
CA ILE A 189 -3.58 6.28 -11.73
C ILE A 189 -3.42 7.72 -12.20
N GLU A 190 -4.22 8.06 -13.21
CA GLU A 190 -4.36 9.40 -13.76
C GLU A 190 -5.86 9.73 -13.78
N SER A 191 -6.22 11.02 -13.82
CA SER A 191 -7.64 11.42 -13.74
C SER A 191 -8.48 10.76 -14.83
N ALA A 192 -7.95 10.66 -16.06
CA ALA A 192 -8.64 10.03 -17.18
C ALA A 192 -8.79 8.50 -17.06
N SER A 193 -7.91 7.84 -16.31
CA SER A 193 -7.90 6.38 -16.16
C SER A 193 -8.52 5.90 -14.85
N PHE A 194 -8.85 6.80 -13.92
CA PHE A 194 -9.27 6.44 -12.56
C PHE A 194 -10.42 5.44 -12.53
N ALA A 195 -11.54 5.71 -13.22
CA ALA A 195 -12.70 4.81 -13.19
C ALA A 195 -12.35 3.38 -13.65
N ALA A 196 -11.49 3.28 -14.66
CA ALA A 196 -11.03 2.02 -15.20
C ALA A 196 -10.08 1.30 -14.23
N CYS A 197 -9.12 2.03 -13.64
CA CYS A 197 -8.22 1.53 -12.60
C CYS A 197 -8.99 1.10 -11.34
N ASN A 198 -10.03 1.83 -10.93
CA ASN A 198 -10.86 1.50 -9.78
C ASN A 198 -11.66 0.21 -10.02
N GLY A 199 -12.17 0.03 -11.23
CA GLY A 199 -12.78 -1.23 -11.65
C GLY A 199 -11.80 -2.41 -11.62
N VAL A 200 -10.56 -2.21 -12.08
CA VAL A 200 -9.48 -3.20 -11.97
C VAL A 200 -9.19 -3.53 -10.51
N PHE A 201 -9.01 -2.52 -9.67
CA PHE A 201 -8.71 -2.70 -8.26
C PHE A 201 -9.77 -3.56 -7.55
N ARG A 202 -11.05 -3.21 -7.72
CA ARG A 202 -12.16 -3.99 -7.15
C ARG A 202 -12.17 -5.41 -7.69
N GLY A 203 -11.99 -5.58 -9.00
CA GLY A 203 -11.89 -6.91 -9.61
C GLY A 203 -10.76 -7.77 -9.05
N ILE A 204 -9.56 -7.21 -8.86
CA ILE A 204 -8.42 -7.93 -8.28
C ILE A 204 -8.64 -8.26 -6.81
N ARG A 205 -9.18 -7.31 -6.03
CA ARG A 205 -9.42 -7.51 -4.60
C ARG A 205 -10.51 -8.55 -4.34
N ASP A 206 -11.65 -8.41 -5.04
CA ASP A 206 -12.84 -9.22 -4.83
C ASP A 206 -12.78 -10.54 -5.62
N GLY A 207 -11.83 -10.65 -6.55
CA GLY A 207 -11.65 -11.80 -7.44
C GLY A 207 -12.39 -11.62 -8.77
N VAL A 208 -11.65 -11.65 -9.89
CA VAL A 208 -12.26 -11.61 -11.22
C VAL A 208 -12.74 -13.01 -11.56
N ALA A 209 -14.05 -13.18 -11.76
CA ALA A 209 -14.59 -14.35 -12.45
C ALA A 209 -14.13 -14.28 -13.91
N LEU A 210 -13.10 -15.06 -14.26
CA LEU A 210 -12.64 -15.14 -15.64
C LEU A 210 -13.75 -15.79 -16.48
N LYS A 211 -14.30 -15.05 -17.44
CA LYS A 211 -15.27 -15.58 -18.42
C LYS A 211 -14.60 -16.74 -19.17
N GLY A 212 -15.04 -17.98 -18.95
CA GLY A 212 -14.49 -19.14 -19.65
C GLY A 212 -14.61 -20.52 -18.98
N GLY A 213 -15.27 -20.66 -17.82
CA GLY A 213 -15.50 -21.99 -17.22
C GLY A 213 -14.27 -22.62 -16.55
N LEU A 214 -13.23 -21.84 -16.26
CA LEU A 214 -12.15 -22.29 -15.37
C LEU A 214 -12.61 -22.11 -13.90
N PRO A 215 -12.40 -23.09 -13.01
CA PRO A 215 -12.91 -23.08 -11.64
C PRO A 215 -12.20 -22.09 -10.68
N TYR A 216 -11.38 -21.18 -11.19
CA TYR A 216 -10.50 -20.32 -10.37
C TYR A 216 -10.79 -18.83 -10.59
N GLN A 217 -11.15 -18.14 -9.52
CA GLN A 217 -11.14 -16.68 -9.46
C GLN A 217 -9.70 -16.20 -9.28
N ALA A 218 -9.24 -15.28 -10.15
CA ALA A 218 -7.96 -14.62 -9.93
C ALA A 218 -8.18 -13.42 -9.00
N SER A 219 -7.62 -13.48 -7.80
CA SER A 219 -7.60 -12.38 -6.84
C SER A 219 -6.17 -11.86 -6.66
N GLY A 220 -5.94 -10.85 -5.84
CA GLY A 220 -4.58 -10.36 -5.65
C GLY A 220 -4.45 -9.09 -4.84
N HIS A 221 -3.27 -8.50 -4.94
CA HIS A 221 -2.93 -7.24 -4.32
C HIS A 221 -2.50 -6.21 -5.37
N VAL A 222 -2.69 -4.95 -5.04
CA VAL A 222 -2.42 -3.83 -5.93
C VAL A 222 -1.37 -2.91 -5.31
N VAL A 223 -0.38 -2.54 -6.10
CA VAL A 223 0.55 -1.46 -5.81
C VAL A 223 0.27 -0.35 -6.80
N ALA A 224 -0.33 0.73 -6.30
CA ALA A 224 -0.77 1.86 -7.11
C ALA A 224 0.13 3.07 -6.91
N ALA A 225 0.25 3.89 -7.95
CA ALA A 225 0.92 5.20 -7.92
C ALA A 225 -0.05 6.28 -8.43
N SER A 226 -0.13 7.42 -7.73
CA SER A 226 -0.98 8.56 -8.10
C SER A 226 -0.36 9.89 -7.67
N SER A 227 -0.79 11.00 -8.27
CA SER A 227 -0.47 12.31 -7.70
C SER A 227 -1.24 12.54 -6.39
N LEU A 228 -0.66 13.36 -5.49
CA LEU A 228 -1.33 13.75 -4.26
C LEU A 228 -2.58 14.60 -4.52
N ALA A 229 -2.54 15.44 -5.57
CA ALA A 229 -3.68 16.25 -6.01
C ALA A 229 -4.86 15.37 -6.44
N LEU A 230 -4.60 14.32 -7.23
CA LEU A 230 -5.65 13.39 -7.65
C LEU A 230 -6.19 12.58 -6.47
N LEU A 231 -5.34 12.16 -5.53
CA LEU A 231 -5.83 11.53 -4.29
C LEU A 231 -6.79 12.46 -3.53
N ALA A 232 -6.45 13.74 -3.41
CA ALA A 232 -7.31 14.72 -2.75
C ALA A 232 -8.66 14.88 -3.47
N GLU A 233 -8.64 15.09 -4.79
CA GLU A 233 -9.83 15.20 -5.63
C GLU A 233 -10.76 13.98 -5.46
N LEU A 234 -10.21 12.77 -5.53
CA LEU A 234 -10.98 11.53 -5.45
C LEU A 234 -11.51 11.25 -4.05
N SER A 235 -10.72 11.58 -3.03
CA SER A 235 -11.13 11.44 -1.62
C SER A 235 -12.30 12.36 -1.28
N LEU A 236 -12.33 13.57 -1.81
CA LEU A 236 -13.45 14.50 -1.66
C LEU A 236 -14.69 14.03 -2.44
N ALA A 237 -14.49 13.51 -3.66
CA ALA A 237 -15.60 13.04 -4.49
C ALA A 237 -16.29 11.79 -3.93
N ASN A 238 -15.54 10.84 -3.33
CA ASN A 238 -16.08 9.59 -2.78
C ASN A 238 -15.34 9.17 -1.48
N PRO A 239 -15.63 9.81 -0.34
CA PRO A 239 -14.89 9.58 0.92
C PRO A 239 -15.04 8.18 1.50
N PHE A 240 -16.10 7.45 1.13
CA PHE A 240 -16.40 6.10 1.62
C PHE A 240 -16.28 5.02 0.54
N ASP A 241 -15.53 5.28 -0.53
CA ASP A 241 -15.41 4.28 -1.60
C ASP A 241 -14.62 3.06 -1.12
N ASP A 242 -15.20 1.87 -1.32
CA ASP A 242 -14.52 0.58 -1.26
C ASP A 242 -13.53 0.38 -2.42
N GLY A 243 -13.31 1.39 -3.25
CA GLY A 243 -12.32 1.44 -4.31
C GLY A 243 -10.89 1.65 -3.81
N ILE A 244 -10.04 2.15 -4.70
CA ILE A 244 -8.61 2.36 -4.45
C ILE A 244 -8.38 3.29 -3.25
N VAL A 245 -9.18 4.34 -3.13
CA VAL A 245 -9.03 5.38 -2.09
C VAL A 245 -9.23 4.78 -0.68
N GLY A 246 -10.33 4.05 -0.44
CA GLY A 246 -10.59 3.42 0.86
C GLY A 246 -10.05 2.00 1.01
N GLY A 247 -9.42 1.45 -0.02
CA GLY A 247 -8.93 0.06 -0.07
C GLY A 247 -7.41 -0.10 -0.04
N CYS A 248 -6.65 1.00 -0.11
CA CYS A 248 -5.18 1.00 -0.10
C CYS A 248 -4.62 1.79 1.09
N LEU A 249 -3.45 1.39 1.60
CA LEU A 249 -2.64 2.22 2.48
C LEU A 249 -2.04 3.39 1.70
N TRP A 250 -2.19 4.61 2.20
CA TRP A 250 -1.63 5.81 1.55
C TRP A 250 -0.19 6.06 2.00
N LEU A 251 0.73 6.11 1.05
CA LEU A 251 2.14 6.40 1.24
C LEU A 251 2.45 7.75 0.57
N THR A 252 2.40 8.84 1.34
CA THR A 252 2.32 10.21 0.78
C THR A 252 3.62 11.01 0.87
N GLY A 253 4.73 10.41 1.30
CA GLY A 253 6.03 11.08 1.44
C GLY A 253 6.10 12.11 2.57
N GLY A 254 5.05 12.29 3.37
CA GLY A 254 5.03 13.21 4.51
C GLY A 254 5.88 12.72 5.69
N PRO A 255 6.20 13.62 6.64
CA PRO A 255 6.94 13.25 7.86
C PRO A 255 6.17 12.21 8.68
N LEU A 256 6.89 11.24 9.24
CA LEU A 256 6.32 10.22 10.15
C LEU A 256 6.07 10.77 11.55
N CYS A 257 6.87 11.73 11.99
CA CYS A 257 6.78 12.38 13.30
C CYS A 257 7.42 13.77 13.24
N SER A 258 7.35 14.51 14.35
CA SER A 258 7.97 15.84 14.47
C SER A 258 9.50 15.79 14.59
N GLU A 259 10.07 14.63 14.91
CA GLU A 259 11.53 14.50 15.04
C GLU A 259 12.22 14.44 13.67
N SER A 260 13.37 15.10 13.57
CA SER A 260 14.25 14.98 12.42
C SER A 260 14.93 13.62 12.40
N TRP A 261 15.08 13.06 11.21
CA TRP A 261 15.90 11.87 11.02
C TRP A 261 17.33 12.10 11.51
N PRO A 262 17.95 11.13 12.19
CA PRO A 262 19.34 11.25 12.61
C PRO A 262 20.26 11.32 11.38
N ALA A 263 21.43 11.92 11.56
CA ALA A 263 22.44 11.96 10.52
C ALA A 263 22.79 10.52 10.11
N ARG A 264 22.86 10.30 8.80
CA ARG A 264 23.27 9.01 8.25
C ARG A 264 24.72 8.74 8.67
N PRO A 265 25.02 7.62 9.34
CA PRO A 265 26.40 7.29 9.67
C PRO A 265 27.21 7.02 8.40
N ASP A 266 28.41 7.58 8.31
CA ASP A 266 29.31 7.45 7.16
C ASP A 266 29.72 5.99 6.85
N ASN A 267 29.56 5.10 7.84
CA ASN A 267 30.02 3.71 7.79
C ASN A 267 28.93 2.69 7.42
N ILE A 268 27.68 3.09 7.20
CA ILE A 268 26.64 2.14 6.79
C ILE A 268 26.88 1.73 5.33
N ARG A 269 27.26 0.47 5.12
CA ARG A 269 27.25 -0.16 3.80
C ARG A 269 25.79 -0.25 3.32
N ASN A 270 25.46 0.52 2.29
CA ASN A 270 24.13 0.60 1.65
C ASN A 270 23.76 -0.70 0.92
N ASN A 271 23.57 -1.78 1.67
CA ASN A 271 23.22 -3.07 1.08
C ASN A 271 21.72 -3.32 1.06
N LEU A 272 20.90 -2.54 1.78
CA LEU A 272 19.46 -2.80 1.88
C LEU A 272 18.75 -2.86 0.51
N PRO A 273 19.01 -1.96 -0.47
CA PRO A 273 18.37 -2.07 -1.78
C PRO A 273 18.79 -3.33 -2.56
N ILE A 274 20.03 -3.78 -2.37
CA ILE A 274 20.55 -5.02 -2.96
C ILE A 274 19.87 -6.22 -2.31
N ILE A 275 19.89 -6.30 -0.97
CA ILE A 275 19.23 -7.35 -0.17
C ILE A 275 17.73 -7.42 -0.51
N ALA A 276 17.08 -6.26 -0.68
CA ALA A 276 15.67 -6.19 -1.03
C ALA A 276 15.40 -6.71 -2.43
N SER A 277 16.26 -6.40 -3.40
CA SER A 277 16.19 -6.95 -4.76
C SER A 277 16.37 -8.47 -4.77
N ASP A 278 17.36 -8.98 -4.03
CA ASP A 278 17.63 -10.42 -3.90
C ASP A 278 16.47 -11.14 -3.19
N SER A 279 15.87 -10.49 -2.19
CA SER A 279 14.69 -11.02 -1.47
C SER A 279 13.45 -11.10 -2.36
N LEU A 280 13.23 -10.13 -3.26
CA LEU A 280 12.16 -10.19 -4.25
C LEU A 280 12.33 -11.39 -5.19
N LEU A 281 13.57 -11.67 -5.61
CA LEU A 281 13.86 -12.89 -6.38
C LEU A 281 13.53 -14.14 -5.58
N GLU A 282 14.07 -14.25 -4.37
CA GLU A 282 13.86 -15.42 -3.50
C GLU A 282 12.36 -15.69 -3.31
N CYS A 283 11.54 -14.66 -3.10
CA CYS A 283 10.09 -14.80 -2.97
C CYS A 283 9.41 -15.33 -4.23
N VAL A 284 9.82 -14.85 -5.40
CA VAL A 284 9.29 -15.34 -6.68
C VAL A 284 9.70 -16.80 -6.92
N GLN A 285 10.93 -17.18 -6.55
CA GLN A 285 11.39 -18.57 -6.63
C GLN A 285 10.57 -19.49 -5.71
N LEU A 286 10.43 -19.13 -4.44
CA LEU A 286 9.65 -19.88 -3.45
C LEU A 286 8.20 -20.06 -3.89
N ARG A 287 7.63 -19.01 -4.49
CA ARG A 287 6.30 -19.06 -5.09
C ARG A 287 6.20 -20.11 -6.21
N PHE A 288 7.13 -20.14 -7.15
CA PHE A 288 7.10 -21.13 -8.25
C PHE A 288 7.47 -22.56 -7.83
N GLN A 289 8.09 -22.71 -6.65
CA GLN A 289 8.31 -24.00 -6.00
C GLN A 289 7.10 -24.49 -5.20
N GLY A 290 6.00 -23.70 -5.13
CA GLY A 290 4.82 -24.03 -4.32
C GLY A 290 5.09 -24.04 -2.81
N LYS A 291 6.17 -23.40 -2.35
CA LYS A 291 6.59 -23.46 -0.95
C LYS A 291 6.05 -22.24 -0.18
N PRO A 292 5.12 -22.43 0.78
CA PRO A 292 4.72 -21.35 1.67
C PRO A 292 5.86 -20.95 2.61
N VAL A 293 5.97 -19.65 2.85
CA VAL A 293 6.90 -19.10 3.84
C VAL A 293 6.14 -18.83 5.13
N VAL A 294 6.59 -19.43 6.21
CA VAL A 294 6.02 -19.24 7.54
C VAL A 294 7.06 -18.55 8.42
N VAL A 295 6.76 -17.31 8.80
CA VAL A 295 7.61 -16.53 9.69
C VAL A 295 7.09 -16.70 11.11
N LYS A 296 7.94 -17.25 11.98
CA LYS A 296 7.60 -17.45 13.39
C LYS A 296 7.90 -16.18 14.18
N VAL A 297 6.90 -15.70 14.91
CA VAL A 297 7.00 -14.54 15.79
C VAL A 297 6.57 -14.96 17.20
N GLY A 298 7.26 -14.47 18.23
CA GLY A 298 6.91 -14.75 19.61
C GLY A 298 5.52 -14.19 20.00
N THR A 299 5.04 -14.55 21.19
CA THR A 299 3.76 -14.07 21.75
C THR A 299 3.60 -12.54 21.71
N GLU A 300 4.68 -11.81 21.97
CA GLU A 300 4.73 -10.34 21.91
C GLU A 300 4.30 -9.80 20.54
N GLY A 301 4.58 -10.53 19.45
CA GLY A 301 4.15 -10.14 18.11
C GLY A 301 2.64 -10.26 17.90
N PHE A 302 2.01 -11.26 18.51
CA PHE A 302 0.56 -11.40 18.49
C PHE A 302 -0.11 -10.25 19.26
N GLU A 303 0.42 -9.94 20.45
CA GLU A 303 -0.04 -8.82 21.27
C GLU A 303 0.12 -7.47 20.54
N ALA A 304 1.26 -7.27 19.86
CA ALA A 304 1.48 -6.08 19.03
C ALA A 304 0.46 -5.98 17.88
N CYS A 305 0.17 -7.08 17.17
CA CYS A 305 -0.85 -7.10 16.12
C CYS A 305 -2.25 -6.78 16.65
N ALA A 306 -2.61 -7.31 17.83
CA ALA A 306 -3.88 -7.02 18.47
C ALA A 306 -3.98 -5.54 18.91
N SER A 307 -2.95 -5.04 19.59
CA SER A 307 -2.87 -3.63 20.02
C SER A 307 -2.85 -2.67 18.83
N PHE A 308 -2.22 -3.06 17.72
CA PHE A 308 -2.24 -2.27 16.50
C PHE A 308 -3.64 -2.21 15.88
N ALA A 309 -4.41 -3.30 15.90
CA ALA A 309 -5.80 -3.29 15.43
C ALA A 309 -6.70 -2.37 16.28
N GLU A 310 -6.52 -2.37 17.61
CA GLU A 310 -7.20 -1.43 18.51
C GLU A 310 -6.82 0.02 18.22
N TYR A 311 -5.54 0.27 17.93
CA TYR A 311 -5.07 1.60 17.54
C TYR A 311 -5.69 2.07 16.23
N LEU A 312 -5.78 1.21 15.22
CA LEU A 312 -6.49 1.54 13.98
C LEU A 312 -7.96 1.89 14.25
N HIS A 313 -8.62 1.14 15.14
CA HIS A 313 -9.99 1.46 15.53
C HIS A 313 -10.12 2.84 16.17
N SER A 314 -9.13 3.25 16.96
CA SER A 314 -9.09 4.62 17.54
C SER A 314 -8.94 5.73 16.48
N LEU A 315 -8.41 5.40 15.29
CA LEU A 315 -8.26 6.33 14.17
C LEU A 315 -9.48 6.37 13.22
N GLU A 316 -10.44 5.44 13.34
CA GLU A 316 -11.66 5.43 12.52
C GLU A 316 -12.44 6.75 12.50
N PRO A 317 -12.59 7.49 13.64
CA PRO A 317 -13.25 8.79 13.61
C PRO A 317 -12.51 9.84 12.78
N ALA A 318 -11.18 9.74 12.70
CA ALA A 318 -10.34 10.65 11.93
C ALA A 318 -10.30 10.27 10.44
N MET A 319 -10.31 8.97 10.15
CA MET A 319 -10.33 8.43 8.79
C MET A 319 -11.18 7.15 8.74
N PRO A 320 -12.43 7.25 8.26
CA PRO A 320 -13.31 6.10 8.12
C PRO A 320 -12.73 5.04 7.16
N GLY A 321 -12.72 3.78 7.60
CA GLY A 321 -12.23 2.64 6.84
C GLY A 321 -10.74 2.33 7.02
N ILE A 322 -10.00 3.10 7.83
CA ILE A 322 -8.56 2.89 8.05
C ILE A 322 -8.25 1.50 8.63
N SER A 323 -9.11 0.97 9.51
CA SER A 323 -8.93 -0.36 10.09
C SER A 323 -9.11 -1.48 9.08
N ARG A 324 -9.76 -1.21 7.95
CA ARG A 324 -9.91 -2.18 6.86
C ARG A 324 -8.69 -2.17 5.96
N CYS A 325 -8.25 -0.99 5.51
CA CYS A 325 -7.13 -0.90 4.57
C CYS A 325 -5.77 -1.16 5.23
N ALA A 326 -5.58 -0.78 6.50
CA ALA A 326 -4.29 -0.89 7.19
C ALA A 326 -4.17 -2.12 8.12
N ARG A 327 -5.21 -2.96 8.25
CA ARG A 327 -5.22 -4.12 9.19
C ARG A 327 -3.98 -5.00 9.08
N ASN A 328 -3.56 -5.27 7.84
CA ASN A 328 -2.45 -6.15 7.54
C ASN A 328 -1.11 -5.41 7.46
N LEU A 329 -1.05 -4.11 7.80
CA LEU A 329 0.17 -3.33 7.72
C LEU A 329 1.27 -3.91 8.62
N LEU A 330 1.02 -4.03 9.93
CA LEU A 330 2.03 -4.57 10.85
C LEU A 330 2.43 -6.01 10.49
N PRO A 331 1.50 -6.95 10.22
CA PRO A 331 1.87 -8.29 9.77
C PRO A 331 2.73 -8.31 8.50
N THR A 332 2.42 -7.45 7.53
CA THR A 332 3.16 -7.32 6.27
C THR A 332 4.56 -6.76 6.50
N LEU A 333 4.70 -5.78 7.41
CA LEU A 333 6.00 -5.22 7.77
C LEU A 333 6.88 -6.24 8.49
N LEU A 334 6.33 -6.96 9.48
CA LEU A 334 7.05 -8.00 10.21
C LEU A 334 7.49 -9.15 9.28
N PHE A 335 6.60 -9.57 8.38
CA PHE A 335 6.94 -10.56 7.37
C PHE A 335 8.06 -10.07 6.44
N GLY A 336 7.92 -8.85 5.91
CA GLY A 336 8.90 -8.24 5.01
C GLY A 336 10.29 -8.13 5.63
N ILE A 337 10.39 -7.59 6.86
CA ILE A 337 11.68 -7.49 7.55
C ILE A 337 12.27 -8.87 7.88
N SER A 338 11.44 -9.86 8.22
CA SER A 338 11.94 -11.22 8.42
C SER A 338 12.57 -11.80 7.17
N VAL A 339 11.94 -11.61 6.01
CA VAL A 339 12.51 -12.07 4.74
C VAL A 339 13.81 -11.34 4.42
N LEU A 340 13.81 -10.00 4.54
CA LEU A 340 15.00 -9.17 4.32
C LEU A 340 16.16 -9.53 5.26
N SER A 341 15.85 -9.97 6.48
CA SER A 341 16.84 -10.38 7.48
C SER A 341 17.26 -11.85 7.37
N GLY A 342 16.62 -12.63 6.47
CA GLY A 342 16.83 -14.07 6.35
C GLY A 342 16.25 -14.91 7.50
N CYS A 343 15.40 -14.30 8.35
CA CYS A 343 14.75 -14.92 9.51
C CYS A 343 13.71 -16.01 9.14
N HIS A 344 13.34 -16.12 7.87
CA HIS A 344 12.41 -17.15 7.38
C HIS A 344 13.06 -18.50 7.09
N ARG A 345 14.39 -18.61 7.17
CA ARG A 345 15.14 -19.84 6.90
C ARG A 345 15.04 -20.81 8.08
N GLU A 346 15.07 -22.11 7.82
CA GLU A 346 14.80 -23.18 8.82
C GLU A 346 15.62 -23.10 10.13
N LYS A 347 16.79 -22.46 10.11
CA LYS A 347 17.70 -22.32 11.27
C LYS A 347 17.81 -20.89 11.80
N ALA A 348 17.00 -19.97 11.30
CA ALA A 348 17.14 -18.57 11.67
C ALA A 348 16.47 -18.27 13.01
N GLU A 349 17.06 -17.33 13.75
CA GLU A 349 16.47 -16.85 14.99
C GLU A 349 15.17 -16.07 14.71
N PRO A 350 14.18 -16.14 15.62
CA PRO A 350 12.98 -15.33 15.51
C PRO A 350 13.33 -13.84 15.53
N LEU A 351 12.42 -13.01 15.02
CA LEU A 351 12.59 -11.56 15.04
C LEU A 351 12.94 -11.05 16.43
N SER A 352 13.97 -10.21 16.50
CA SER A 352 14.35 -9.58 17.77
C SER A 352 13.24 -8.67 18.29
N LYS A 353 13.11 -8.57 19.62
CA LYS A 353 12.14 -7.67 20.26
C LYS A 353 12.28 -6.22 19.80
N LEU A 354 13.52 -5.78 19.55
CA LEU A 354 13.81 -4.45 19.04
C LEU A 354 13.19 -4.25 17.65
N LEU A 355 13.36 -5.20 16.72
CA LEU A 355 12.77 -5.11 15.40
C LEU A 355 11.24 -5.13 15.46
N LEU A 356 10.64 -5.98 16.30
CA LEU A 356 9.20 -5.98 16.52
C LEU A 356 8.69 -4.59 16.95
N HIS A 357 9.32 -4.01 17.97
CA HIS A 357 8.92 -2.71 18.51
C HIS A 357 9.05 -1.57 17.50
N VAL A 358 10.14 -1.56 16.72
CA VAL A 358 10.40 -0.55 15.69
C VAL A 358 9.36 -0.63 14.56
N HIS A 359 8.95 -1.84 14.17
CA HIS A 359 7.94 -2.02 13.11
C HIS A 359 6.51 -1.76 13.60
N ASP A 360 6.19 -2.04 14.87
CA ASP A 360 4.94 -1.60 15.49
C ASP A 360 4.85 -0.06 15.51
N TRP A 361 5.91 0.61 15.96
CA TRP A 361 5.98 2.06 15.92
C TRP A 361 5.81 2.61 14.50
N LEU A 362 6.53 2.04 13.53
CA LEU A 362 6.44 2.46 12.13
C LEU A 362 5.02 2.28 11.57
N ALA A 363 4.37 1.14 11.86
CA ALA A 363 3.00 0.88 11.43
C ALA A 363 2.03 1.94 11.98
N ARG A 364 2.16 2.29 13.27
CA ARG A 364 1.35 3.33 13.92
C ARG A 364 1.60 4.71 13.31
N ALA A 365 2.87 5.07 13.08
CA ALA A 365 3.24 6.33 12.46
C ALA A 365 2.67 6.47 11.04
N LEU A 366 2.71 5.39 10.24
CA LEU A 366 2.14 5.35 8.90
C LEU A 366 0.61 5.50 8.92
N ALA A 367 -0.08 4.77 9.80
CA ALA A 367 -1.52 4.88 9.95
C ALA A 367 -1.93 6.30 10.41
N ARG A 368 -1.18 6.87 11.35
CA ARG A 368 -1.42 8.26 11.80
C ARG A 368 -1.22 9.26 10.67
N ARG A 369 -0.12 9.13 9.92
CA ARG A 369 0.19 10.01 8.78
C ARG A 369 -0.91 9.94 7.71
N MET A 370 -1.45 8.75 7.45
CA MET A 370 -2.58 8.57 6.54
C MET A 370 -3.85 9.27 7.05
N ALA A 371 -4.18 9.11 8.35
CA ALA A 371 -5.31 9.80 8.96
C ALA A 371 -5.15 11.33 8.96
N ASP A 372 -3.97 11.84 9.32
CA ASP A 372 -3.68 13.28 9.30
C ASP A 372 -3.75 13.85 7.87
N GLN A 373 -3.29 13.10 6.87
CA GLN A 373 -3.40 13.51 5.47
C GLN A 373 -4.86 13.53 4.99
N TYR A 374 -5.66 12.53 5.39
CA TYR A 374 -7.09 12.51 5.13
C TYR A 374 -7.77 13.75 5.73
N GLN A 375 -7.51 14.05 6.99
CA GLN A 375 -8.05 15.24 7.66
C GLN A 375 -7.64 16.53 6.94
N LYS A 376 -6.38 16.68 6.55
CA LYS A 376 -5.91 17.86 5.79
C LYS A 376 -6.65 18.05 4.46
N ILE A 377 -6.92 16.96 3.74
CA ILE A 377 -7.67 17.01 2.48
C ILE A 377 -9.11 17.47 2.74
N HIS A 378 -9.74 16.93 3.79
CA HIS A 378 -11.14 17.19 4.15
C HIS A 378 -11.35 18.44 5.03
N GLU A 379 -10.30 19.18 5.37
CA GLU A 379 -10.39 20.34 6.25
C GLU A 379 -11.24 21.45 5.62
N GLY A 380 -11.16 21.64 4.29
CA GLY A 380 -11.99 22.62 3.58
C GLY A 380 -13.49 22.32 3.67
N ASP A 381 -13.88 21.08 3.38
CA ASP A 381 -15.28 20.62 3.48
C ASP A 381 -15.78 20.63 4.93
N ARG A 382 -14.91 20.29 5.89
CA ARG A 382 -15.20 20.39 7.32
C ARG A 382 -15.47 21.84 7.72
N LEU A 383 -14.61 22.78 7.33
CA LEU A 383 -14.78 24.20 7.62
C LEU A 383 -16.07 24.75 6.98
N GLU A 384 -16.37 24.35 5.74
CA GLU A 384 -17.60 24.78 5.09
C GLU A 384 -18.86 24.20 5.76
N ARG A 385 -18.81 22.94 6.18
CA ARG A 385 -19.86 22.32 6.98
C ARG A 385 -20.05 23.02 8.33
N ILE A 386 -18.95 23.34 9.01
CA ILE A 386 -18.97 24.12 10.27
C ILE A 386 -19.61 25.49 10.03
N ARG A 387 -19.28 26.19 8.94
CA ARG A 387 -19.90 27.47 8.59
C ARG A 387 -21.40 27.35 8.31
N GLN A 388 -21.82 26.33 7.56
CA GLN A 388 -23.24 26.10 7.24
C GLN A 388 -24.07 25.81 8.50
N ILE A 389 -23.57 24.92 9.37
CA ILE A 389 -24.20 24.63 10.66
C ILE A 389 -24.14 25.87 11.55
N GLY A 390 -23.02 26.58 11.55
CA GLY A 390 -22.79 27.81 12.31
C GLY A 390 -23.83 28.88 12.02
N ARG A 391 -24.11 29.16 10.73
CA ARG A 391 -25.19 30.08 10.33
C ARG A 391 -26.54 29.66 10.90
N SER A 392 -26.88 28.39 10.77
CA SER A 392 -28.13 27.85 11.31
C SER A 392 -28.20 27.99 12.84
N ILE A 393 -27.10 27.72 13.55
CA ILE A 393 -27.02 27.89 15.01
C ILE A 393 -27.15 29.37 15.39
N GLN A 394 -26.49 30.29 14.68
CA GLN A 394 -26.60 31.73 14.90
C GLN A 394 -28.04 32.22 14.76
N ASP A 395 -28.76 31.80 13.72
CA ASP A 395 -30.18 32.12 13.53
C ASP A 395 -31.02 31.70 14.76
N LYS A 396 -30.71 30.53 15.33
CA LYS A 396 -31.40 30.03 16.54
C LYS A 396 -30.99 30.73 17.82
N LEU A 397 -29.71 31.07 17.97
CA LEU A 397 -29.23 31.85 19.10
C LEU A 397 -29.75 33.30 19.06
N GLY A 398 -30.14 33.80 17.88
CA GLY A 398 -30.83 35.07 17.72
C GLY A 398 -32.26 35.08 18.29
N GLU A 399 -32.93 33.92 18.38
CA GLU A 399 -34.25 33.82 19.01
C GLU A 399 -34.16 33.92 20.54
N ARG A 400 -33.22 33.18 21.14
CA ARG A 400 -32.98 33.13 22.59
C ARG A 400 -31.69 32.36 22.90
N PRO A 401 -31.15 32.49 24.12
CA PRO A 401 -30.05 31.64 24.58
C PRO A 401 -30.43 30.16 24.58
N HIS A 402 -29.50 29.30 24.17
CA HIS A 402 -29.71 27.85 24.09
C HIS A 402 -28.56 27.06 24.70
N THR A 403 -28.87 25.93 25.33
CA THR A 403 -27.85 24.95 25.73
C THR A 403 -27.47 24.03 24.57
N VAL A 404 -26.30 23.38 24.64
CA VAL A 404 -25.87 22.38 23.64
C VAL A 404 -26.94 21.30 23.43
N ARG A 405 -27.58 20.83 24.51
CA ARG A 405 -28.65 19.82 24.44
C ARG A 405 -29.91 20.31 23.72
N GLU A 406 -30.23 21.59 23.84
CA GLU A 406 -31.36 22.19 23.11
C GLU A 406 -31.05 22.34 21.62
N LEU A 407 -29.82 22.77 21.30
CA LEU A 407 -29.36 22.90 19.91
C LEU A 407 -29.35 21.53 19.22
N THR A 408 -28.73 20.52 19.81
CA THR A 408 -28.69 19.16 19.22
C THR A 408 -30.08 18.53 19.05
N ARG A 409 -31.02 18.82 19.96
CA ARG A 409 -32.41 18.35 19.83
C ARG A 409 -33.18 19.10 18.72
N ARG A 410 -32.92 20.40 18.53
CA ARG A 410 -33.57 21.22 17.49
C ARG A 410 -33.04 20.90 16.09
N PHE A 411 -31.73 20.70 15.96
CA PHE A 411 -31.08 20.27 14.73
C PHE A 411 -31.10 18.75 14.66
N ASN A 412 -32.23 18.18 14.21
CA ASN A 412 -32.35 16.73 13.99
C ASN A 412 -31.11 16.23 13.23
N ARG A 413 -30.34 15.33 13.85
CA ARG A 413 -29.07 14.73 13.37
C ARG A 413 -27.76 15.48 13.69
N LEU A 414 -27.78 16.63 14.37
CA LEU A 414 -26.55 17.27 14.84
C LEU A 414 -25.99 16.52 16.05
N LEU A 415 -24.79 15.97 15.93
CA LEU A 415 -24.12 15.30 17.04
C LEU A 415 -23.65 16.32 18.08
N THR A 416 -23.64 15.94 19.36
CA THR A 416 -23.18 16.81 20.46
C THR A 416 -21.77 17.34 20.22
N GLN A 417 -20.88 16.49 19.74
CA GLN A 417 -19.49 16.87 19.46
C GLN A 417 -19.40 17.90 18.33
N GLU A 418 -20.12 17.69 17.22
CA GLU A 418 -20.21 18.66 16.12
C GLU A 418 -20.82 19.99 16.59
N CYS A 419 -21.83 19.95 17.46
CA CYS A 419 -22.42 21.16 18.02
C CYS A 419 -21.42 21.96 18.86
N VAL A 420 -20.65 21.29 19.72
CA VAL A 420 -19.61 21.93 20.56
C VAL A 420 -18.52 22.53 19.68
N GLU A 421 -18.06 21.80 18.66
CA GLU A 421 -17.05 22.27 17.71
C GLU A 421 -17.50 23.54 16.97
N VAL A 422 -18.74 23.56 16.48
CA VAL A 422 -19.30 24.75 15.79
C VAL A 422 -19.41 25.93 16.75
N LEU A 423 -19.83 25.71 17.99
CA LEU A 423 -19.94 26.77 19.00
C LEU A 423 -18.56 27.35 19.37
N GLN A 424 -17.54 26.51 19.51
CA GLN A 424 -16.16 26.95 19.72
C GLN A 424 -15.63 27.75 18.53
N TYR A 425 -15.94 27.33 17.30
CA TYR A 425 -15.60 28.09 16.09
C TYR A 425 -16.26 29.47 16.08
N LEU A 426 -17.57 29.53 16.40
CA LEU A 426 -18.30 30.79 16.48
C LEU A 426 -17.80 31.69 17.61
N GLU A 427 -17.44 31.10 18.76
CA GLU A 427 -16.88 31.83 19.91
C GLU A 427 -15.51 32.43 19.59
N ALA A 428 -14.63 31.66 18.95
CA ALA A 428 -13.33 32.13 18.49
C ALA A 428 -13.45 33.27 17.46
N SER A 429 -14.54 33.27 16.66
CA SER A 429 -14.87 34.39 15.75
C SER A 429 -15.52 35.59 16.45
N GLY A 430 -15.79 35.51 17.74
CA GLY A 430 -16.47 36.54 18.53
C GLY A 430 -17.99 36.62 18.31
N ALA A 431 -18.58 35.68 17.57
CA ALA A 431 -19.99 35.74 17.18
C ALA A 431 -20.95 35.23 18.27
N VAL A 432 -20.49 34.33 19.14
CA VAL A 432 -21.26 33.81 20.28
C VAL A 432 -20.43 33.89 21.57
N VAL A 433 -21.13 33.91 22.70
CA VAL A 433 -20.53 33.84 24.04
C VAL A 433 -21.30 32.84 24.90
N GLN A 434 -20.60 32.14 25.78
CA GLN A 434 -21.22 31.29 26.78
C GLN A 434 -21.50 32.09 28.07
N GLN A 435 -22.78 32.18 28.46
CA GLN A 435 -23.22 32.85 29.68
C GLN A 435 -24.18 31.95 30.48
N ALA A 436 -23.88 31.74 31.77
CA ALA A 436 -24.70 30.94 32.68
C ALA A 436 -25.03 29.52 32.16
N GLY A 437 -24.10 28.89 31.42
CA GLY A 437 -24.28 27.55 30.86
C GLY A 437 -25.10 27.49 29.56
N ALA A 438 -25.57 28.63 29.05
CA ALA A 438 -26.21 28.76 27.75
C ALA A 438 -25.32 29.54 26.77
N TRP A 439 -25.48 29.26 25.49
CA TRP A 439 -24.84 30.01 24.41
C TRP A 439 -25.80 31.11 23.93
N MET A 440 -25.26 32.27 23.58
CA MET A 440 -26.01 33.40 23.04
C MET A 440 -25.14 34.21 22.06
N LEU A 441 -25.77 35.00 21.18
CA LEU A 441 -25.04 35.91 20.30
C LEU A 441 -24.37 37.04 21.09
N THR A 442 -23.13 37.38 20.76
CA THR A 442 -22.35 38.44 21.41
C THR A 442 -22.92 39.83 21.13
N THR A 443 -23.58 39.99 19.97
CA THR A 443 -24.38 41.17 19.63
C THR A 443 -25.81 40.74 19.36
N PRO A 444 -26.82 41.32 20.03
CA PRO A 444 -28.21 41.06 19.67
C PRO A 444 -28.45 41.59 18.25
N HIS A 445 -29.07 40.77 17.39
CA HIS A 445 -29.50 41.20 16.06
C HIS A 445 -30.31 42.50 16.17
N ALA A 446 -29.69 43.63 15.86
CA ALA A 446 -30.44 44.77 15.35
C ALA A 446 -30.86 44.36 13.94
N SER A 447 -32.15 44.18 13.73
CA SER A 447 -32.75 44.04 12.40
C SER A 447 -32.43 45.30 11.59
N ASP A 448 -31.32 45.28 10.85
CA ASP A 448 -31.18 45.84 9.51
C ASP A 448 -29.70 45.85 9.07
N SER A 449 -29.53 45.66 7.75
CA SER A 449 -28.35 45.92 6.91
C SER A 449 -27.31 44.82 6.71
N ASN A 450 -27.13 44.49 5.42
CA ASN A 450 -25.98 43.85 4.79
C ASN A 450 -24.67 44.27 5.46
N VAL A 451 -23.98 43.33 6.12
CA VAL A 451 -22.56 43.50 6.45
C VAL A 451 -21.77 42.40 5.74
N ASN A 452 -20.98 42.86 4.77
CA ASN A 452 -20.00 42.10 4.00
C ASN A 452 -19.09 41.27 4.92
N LEU A 453 -19.03 39.96 4.67
CA LEU A 453 -18.03 39.03 5.21
C LEU A 453 -16.73 39.00 4.37
N GLU A 454 -16.47 40.03 3.56
CA GLU A 454 -15.21 40.21 2.87
C GLU A 454 -14.29 41.15 3.66
N THR A 455 -13.59 40.63 4.67
CA THR A 455 -12.28 41.14 5.08
C THR A 455 -11.65 40.15 6.06
N HIS A 456 -10.95 39.17 5.51
CA HIS A 456 -9.67 38.68 6.01
C HIS A 456 -9.07 37.80 4.90
N ARG A 457 -8.30 38.45 4.02
CA ARG A 457 -7.29 37.82 3.17
C ARG A 457 -5.97 37.82 3.90
#